data_AF-A0AAV1PHW6-F1
#
_entry.id   AF-A0AAV1PHW6-F1
#
_cell.length_a   1.000
_cell.length_b   1.000
_cell.length_c   1.000
_cell.angle_alpha   90.00
_cell.angle_beta   90.00
_cell.angle_gamma   90.00
#
_symmetry.space_group_name_H-M   'P 1'
#
loop_
_entity.id
_entity.type
_entity.pdbx_description
1 polymer ?
#
loop_
_entity_poly.entity_id
_entity_poly.type
_entity_poly.pdbx_seq_one_letter_code
_entity_poly.pdbx_strand_id
1 'polypeptide(L)'
;MKTKQSEWTKANLQRLLATIKTNISGNDRMRVFYQGIKSIDWDEVAFPPFSPEACQKKWDEMSRKMRKFRTLTELIVEAEDVISDPSQNQKIHPELPKTPLTPSAMFYKENVAKFHEKKPKLKQRELMTLVLKEYKALPREEKAKYVKKYQLTKEEYEKSMEKFREQYEDAPVHGEKRKNVSEHIQNGNKRQAKSGKTFPGEPKMPPRAANLIFYKERLKKTNNSIARTSEYDSNIHHMWKDLPNREKERYKEQCDDLFRKYSKKLQNWFKTLTTAEQEGYRICNPSKCKYLDDKHFKTNNTDMNTISDSEDEDIEYSSSDEGEDEEGEEEEEDGDDDDDDDIIMFEIY
;
A
#
# COMPACT_ATOMS: atom_id res chain seq x y z
N MET A 1 15.51 -42.62 16.45
CA MET A 1 16.22 -42.03 15.30
C MET A 1 15.51 -40.72 14.95
N LYS A 2 16.17 -39.56 15.08
CA LYS A 2 15.58 -38.27 14.70
C LYS A 2 15.55 -38.24 13.16
N THR A 3 14.36 -38.22 12.57
CA THR A 3 14.18 -37.97 11.14
C THR A 3 14.86 -36.63 10.82
N LYS A 4 15.87 -36.66 9.94
CA LYS A 4 16.42 -35.42 9.35
C LYS A 4 15.23 -34.68 8.75
N GLN A 5 14.86 -33.52 9.28
CA GLN A 5 13.93 -32.63 8.58
C GLN A 5 14.53 -32.38 7.20
N SER A 6 13.82 -32.82 6.16
CA SER A 6 14.24 -32.60 4.79
C SER A 6 14.27 -31.10 4.53
N GLU A 7 15.46 -30.60 4.19
CA GLU A 7 15.70 -29.16 4.03
C GLU A 7 15.13 -28.68 2.68
N TRP A 8 14.40 -27.56 2.71
CA TRP A 8 13.87 -26.90 1.52
C TRP A 8 15.00 -26.14 0.82
N THR A 9 15.80 -26.84 0.04
CA THR A 9 16.87 -26.24 -0.76
C THR A 9 16.31 -25.46 -1.95
N LYS A 10 17.11 -24.54 -2.52
CA LYS A 10 16.82 -23.85 -3.79
C LYS A 10 16.28 -24.78 -4.87
N ALA A 11 16.90 -25.95 -5.08
CA ALA A 11 16.46 -26.93 -6.07
C ALA A 11 15.06 -27.51 -5.77
N ASN A 12 14.77 -27.78 -4.50
CA ASN A 12 13.45 -28.26 -4.08
C ASN A 12 12.37 -27.18 -4.25
N LEU A 13 12.70 -25.92 -3.99
CA LEU A 13 11.80 -24.80 -4.21
C LEU A 13 11.53 -24.54 -5.69
N GLN A 14 12.56 -24.58 -6.54
CA GLN A 14 12.41 -24.49 -7.99
C GLN A 14 11.54 -25.63 -8.53
N ARG A 15 11.74 -26.85 -8.03
CA ARG A 15 10.91 -28.00 -8.38
C ARG A 15 9.45 -27.80 -7.97
N LEU A 16 9.19 -27.32 -6.74
CA LEU A 16 7.84 -27.00 -6.27
C LEU A 16 7.15 -26.02 -7.24
N LEU A 17 7.81 -24.90 -7.57
CA LEU A 17 7.25 -23.89 -8.47
C LEU A 17 6.99 -24.42 -9.87
N ALA A 18 7.93 -25.19 -10.42
CA ALA A 18 7.78 -25.79 -11.73
C ALA A 18 6.58 -26.75 -11.77
N THR A 19 6.42 -27.61 -10.75
CA THR A 19 5.30 -28.55 -10.69
C THR A 19 3.96 -27.80 -10.56
N ILE A 20 3.90 -26.77 -9.71
CA ILE A 20 2.70 -25.91 -9.60
C ILE A 20 2.37 -25.30 -10.97
N LYS A 21 3.36 -24.73 -11.67
CA LYS A 21 3.19 -24.12 -12.99
C LYS A 21 2.65 -25.09 -14.04
N THR A 22 3.11 -26.34 -14.02
CA THR A 22 2.66 -27.39 -14.95
C THR A 22 1.27 -27.92 -14.62
N ASN A 23 0.85 -27.85 -13.35
CA ASN A 23 -0.46 -28.32 -12.90
C ASN A 23 -1.59 -27.30 -13.21
N ILE A 24 -1.24 -26.04 -13.51
CA ILE A 24 -2.22 -25.00 -13.90
C ILE A 24 -2.77 -25.29 -15.30
N SER A 25 -4.05 -25.65 -15.35
CA SER A 25 -4.83 -25.81 -16.59
C SER A 25 -4.86 -24.50 -17.40
N GLY A 26 -4.94 -24.60 -18.73
CA GLY A 26 -4.88 -23.43 -19.63
C GLY A 26 -5.87 -22.29 -19.28
N ASN A 27 -7.09 -22.64 -18.86
CA ASN A 27 -8.11 -21.67 -18.43
C ASN A 27 -7.82 -21.03 -17.06
N ASP A 28 -6.98 -21.64 -16.23
CA ASP A 28 -6.63 -21.14 -14.89
C ASP A 28 -5.44 -20.18 -14.90
N ARG A 29 -4.69 -20.12 -16.01
CA ARG A 29 -3.54 -19.19 -16.17
C ARG A 29 -3.92 -17.72 -16.07
N MET A 30 -5.14 -17.38 -16.50
CA MET A 30 -5.67 -16.02 -16.48
C MET A 30 -6.51 -15.71 -15.23
N ARG A 31 -6.67 -16.68 -14.31
CA ARG A 31 -7.46 -16.48 -13.09
C ARG A 31 -6.65 -15.73 -12.03
N VAL A 32 -7.34 -14.86 -11.32
CA VAL A 32 -6.84 -14.20 -10.10
C VAL A 32 -6.39 -15.26 -9.08
N PHE A 33 -5.32 -14.95 -8.35
CA PHE A 33 -4.62 -15.86 -7.42
C PHE A 33 -5.55 -16.78 -6.60
N TYR A 34 -6.55 -16.21 -5.94
CA TYR A 34 -7.44 -16.96 -5.04
C TYR A 34 -8.37 -17.97 -5.76
N GLN A 35 -8.59 -17.80 -7.05
CA GLN A 35 -9.37 -18.74 -7.87
C GLN A 35 -8.44 -19.80 -8.49
N GLY A 36 -7.29 -19.39 -9.03
CA GLY A 36 -6.32 -20.32 -9.62
C GLY A 36 -5.71 -21.29 -8.61
N ILE A 37 -5.53 -20.88 -7.35
CA ILE A 37 -4.96 -21.77 -6.33
C ILE A 37 -5.89 -22.93 -5.94
N LYS A 38 -7.21 -22.77 -6.12
CA LYS A 38 -8.21 -23.79 -5.77
C LYS A 38 -8.23 -24.96 -6.74
N SER A 39 -7.71 -24.78 -7.95
CA SER A 39 -7.65 -25.83 -8.97
C SER A 39 -6.34 -26.60 -8.97
N ILE A 40 -5.38 -26.24 -8.11
CA ILE A 40 -4.14 -27.00 -7.94
C ILE A 40 -4.44 -28.31 -7.23
N ASP A 41 -4.05 -29.41 -7.85
CA ASP A 41 -4.01 -30.71 -7.21
C ASP A 41 -2.67 -30.88 -6.46
N TRP A 42 -2.71 -30.81 -5.13
CA TRP A 42 -1.51 -30.90 -4.30
C TRP A 42 -0.91 -32.30 -4.25
N ASP A 43 -1.68 -33.34 -4.56
CA ASP A 43 -1.18 -34.71 -4.65
C ASP A 43 -0.23 -34.85 -5.85
N GLU A 44 -0.55 -34.17 -6.96
CA GLU A 44 0.29 -34.09 -8.17
C GLU A 44 1.47 -33.11 -8.02
N VAL A 45 1.36 -32.12 -7.11
CA VAL A 45 2.46 -31.18 -6.79
C VAL A 45 3.46 -31.78 -5.81
N ALA A 46 3.07 -32.76 -5.01
CA ALA A 46 3.93 -33.42 -4.04
C ALA A 46 5.10 -34.14 -4.70
N PHE A 47 6.25 -34.15 -4.04
CA PHE A 47 7.42 -34.91 -4.49
C PHE A 47 8.24 -35.38 -3.30
N PRO A 48 8.76 -36.62 -3.29
CA PRO A 48 9.56 -37.12 -2.17
C PRO A 48 10.76 -36.20 -1.89
N PRO A 49 11.04 -35.85 -0.62
CA PRO A 49 10.43 -36.33 0.63
C PRO A 49 9.23 -35.50 1.16
N PHE A 50 8.74 -34.54 0.39
CA PHE A 50 7.68 -33.61 0.80
C PHE A 50 6.29 -34.14 0.45
N SER A 51 5.39 -34.13 1.43
CA SER A 51 3.98 -34.49 1.23
C SER A 51 3.20 -33.34 0.56
N PRO A 52 1.98 -33.61 0.05
CA PRO A 52 1.08 -32.58 -0.49
C PRO A 52 0.90 -31.39 0.45
N GLU A 53 0.68 -31.66 1.74
CA GLU A 53 0.49 -30.64 2.77
C GLU A 53 1.77 -29.85 3.04
N ALA A 54 2.94 -30.49 2.92
CA ALA A 54 4.23 -29.82 3.06
C ALA A 54 4.49 -28.86 1.90
N CYS A 55 4.18 -29.26 0.67
CA CYS A 55 4.25 -28.41 -0.52
C CYS A 55 3.28 -27.23 -0.43
N GLN A 56 2.02 -27.48 -0.07
CA GLN A 56 1.00 -26.44 0.11
C GLN A 56 1.42 -25.43 1.17
N LYS A 57 1.82 -25.89 2.35
CA LYS A 57 2.27 -25.04 3.44
C LYS A 57 3.47 -24.17 3.03
N LYS A 58 4.39 -24.73 2.23
CA LYS A 58 5.57 -23.99 1.76
C LYS A 58 5.19 -22.91 0.75
N TRP A 59 4.29 -23.22 -0.17
CA TRP A 59 3.72 -22.23 -1.08
C TRP A 59 2.97 -21.12 -0.34
N ASP A 60 2.18 -21.45 0.68
CA ASP A 60 1.48 -20.46 1.51
C ASP A 60 2.45 -19.55 2.27
N GLU A 61 3.57 -20.09 2.76
CA GLU A 61 4.65 -19.29 3.37
C GLU A 61 5.26 -18.30 2.38
N MET A 62 5.53 -18.73 1.15
CA MET A 62 6.13 -17.89 0.10
C MET A 62 5.15 -16.83 -0.41
N SER A 63 3.93 -17.25 -0.78
CA SER A 63 2.92 -16.38 -1.39
C SER A 63 2.30 -15.37 -0.41
N ARG A 64 2.46 -15.57 0.92
CA ARG A 64 2.00 -14.63 1.95
C ARG A 64 2.59 -13.22 1.79
N LYS A 65 3.84 -13.12 1.32
CA LYS A 65 4.54 -11.84 1.15
C LYS A 65 4.38 -11.25 -0.26
N MET A 66 3.72 -11.96 -1.17
CA MET A 66 3.49 -11.51 -2.54
C MET A 66 2.16 -10.76 -2.67
N ARG A 67 2.06 -9.83 -3.63
CA ARG A 67 0.86 -9.03 -3.85
C ARG A 67 -0.18 -9.84 -4.65
N LYS A 68 -1.31 -10.21 -4.03
CA LYS A 68 -2.32 -11.15 -4.56
C LYS A 68 -3.35 -10.54 -5.53
N PHE A 69 -3.06 -9.39 -6.13
CA PHE A 69 -3.88 -8.76 -7.19
C PHE A 69 -3.45 -9.18 -8.61
N ARG A 70 -2.54 -10.16 -8.68
CA ARG A 70 -1.96 -10.71 -9.90
C ARG A 70 -2.55 -12.10 -10.19
N THR A 71 -2.37 -12.57 -11.42
CA THR A 71 -2.67 -13.96 -11.79
C THR A 71 -1.75 -14.93 -11.04
N LEU A 72 -2.19 -16.18 -10.86
CA LEU A 72 -1.36 -17.20 -10.22
C LEU A 72 -0.04 -17.42 -10.99
N THR A 73 -0.07 -17.35 -12.32
CA THR A 73 1.12 -17.50 -13.16
C THR A 73 2.13 -16.36 -12.94
N GLU A 74 1.68 -15.11 -12.84
CA GLU A 74 2.57 -13.98 -12.53
C GLU A 74 3.23 -14.11 -11.15
N LEU A 75 2.49 -14.64 -10.16
CA LEU A 75 3.02 -14.88 -8.82
C LEU A 75 4.05 -16.02 -8.79
N ILE A 76 3.85 -17.05 -9.60
CA ILE A 76 4.82 -18.14 -9.75
C ILE A 76 6.07 -17.63 -10.45
N VAL A 77 5.95 -16.83 -11.51
CA VAL A 77 7.11 -16.22 -12.18
C VAL A 77 7.88 -15.32 -11.22
N GLU A 78 7.20 -14.47 -10.44
CA GLU A 78 7.85 -13.66 -9.40
C GLU A 78 8.55 -14.52 -8.33
N ALA A 79 7.96 -15.66 -7.96
CA ALA A 79 8.57 -16.61 -7.03
C ALA A 79 9.81 -17.30 -7.63
N GLU A 80 9.74 -17.71 -8.91
CA GLU A 80 10.83 -18.32 -9.67
C GLU A 80 12.01 -17.33 -9.80
N ASP A 81 11.72 -16.07 -10.11
CA ASP A 81 12.71 -15.00 -10.25
C ASP A 81 13.42 -14.74 -8.92
N VAL A 82 12.69 -14.68 -7.80
CA VAL A 82 13.33 -14.43 -6.50
C VAL A 82 14.15 -15.62 -6.01
N ILE A 83 13.70 -16.85 -6.23
CA ILE A 83 14.50 -18.04 -5.87
C ILE A 83 15.75 -18.13 -6.75
N SER A 84 15.67 -17.72 -8.01
CA SER A 84 16.78 -17.73 -8.94
C SER A 84 17.80 -16.64 -8.61
N ASP A 85 17.32 -15.41 -8.43
CA ASP A 85 18.07 -14.20 -8.07
C ASP A 85 17.36 -13.44 -6.94
N PRO A 86 17.81 -13.58 -5.68
CA PRO A 86 17.22 -12.86 -4.56
C PRO A 86 17.31 -11.34 -4.70
N SER A 87 18.17 -10.78 -5.57
CA SER A 87 18.35 -9.34 -5.75
C SER A 87 17.11 -8.64 -6.29
N GLN A 88 16.25 -9.35 -7.05
CA GLN A 88 15.01 -8.80 -7.61
C GLN A 88 14.01 -8.40 -6.52
N ASN A 89 13.89 -9.20 -5.45
CA ASN A 89 13.05 -8.92 -4.30
C ASN A 89 13.39 -9.81 -3.09
N GLN A 90 14.46 -9.45 -2.37
CA GLN A 90 14.97 -10.23 -1.23
C GLN A 90 13.89 -10.53 -0.16
N LYS A 91 12.91 -9.62 0.00
CA LYS A 91 11.90 -9.69 1.07
C LYS A 91 11.02 -10.94 1.00
N ILE A 92 10.79 -11.46 -0.21
CA ILE A 92 9.94 -12.63 -0.45
C ILE A 92 10.74 -13.94 -0.53
N HIS A 93 12.06 -13.89 -0.43
CA HIS A 93 12.91 -15.09 -0.48
C HIS A 93 12.65 -16.00 0.73
N PRO A 94 12.35 -17.31 0.53
CA PRO A 94 11.97 -18.22 1.60
C PRO A 94 13.10 -18.51 2.61
N GLU A 95 14.35 -18.45 2.17
CA GLU A 95 15.53 -18.63 3.04
C GLU A 95 16.05 -17.29 3.61
N LEU A 96 15.39 -16.15 3.36
CA LEU A 96 15.83 -14.87 3.93
C LEU A 96 15.82 -14.96 5.46
N PRO A 97 16.97 -14.74 6.13
CA PRO A 97 17.02 -14.69 7.59
C PRO A 97 16.02 -13.66 8.14
N LYS A 98 15.29 -14.03 9.19
CA LYS A 98 14.28 -13.17 9.82
C LYS A 98 14.96 -12.19 10.76
N THR A 99 14.60 -10.91 10.65
CA THR A 99 15.11 -9.86 11.53
C THR A 99 14.84 -10.20 13.01
N PRO A 100 15.84 -10.07 13.90
CA PRO A 100 15.65 -10.31 15.33
C PRO A 100 14.64 -9.32 15.91
N LEU A 101 13.77 -9.81 16.80
CA LEU A 101 12.79 -8.98 17.50
C LEU A 101 13.50 -8.01 18.46
N THR A 102 13.04 -6.77 18.54
CA THR A 102 13.56 -5.81 19.54
C THR A 102 13.26 -6.29 20.97
N PRO A 103 14.01 -5.82 21.98
CA PRO A 103 13.77 -6.21 23.38
C PRO A 103 12.32 -6.01 23.86
N SER A 104 11.67 -4.92 23.46
CA SER A 104 10.25 -4.64 23.77
C SER A 104 9.30 -5.58 23.02
N ALA A 105 9.58 -5.90 21.76
CA ALA A 105 8.78 -6.84 20.97
C ALA A 105 8.91 -8.28 21.50
N MET A 106 10.09 -8.67 21.98
CA MET A 106 10.28 -9.95 22.68
C MET A 106 9.42 -10.02 23.95
N PHE A 107 9.47 -8.97 24.78
CA PHE A 107 8.62 -8.88 25.97
C PHE A 107 7.13 -8.93 25.62
N TYR A 108 6.71 -8.21 24.59
CA TYR A 108 5.33 -8.24 24.11
C TYR A 108 4.89 -9.66 23.73
N LYS A 109 5.65 -10.32 22.85
CA LYS A 109 5.35 -11.67 22.39
C LYS A 109 5.26 -12.69 23.54
N GLU A 110 6.12 -12.55 24.55
CA GLU A 110 6.15 -13.46 25.70
C GLU A 110 5.02 -13.21 26.72
N ASN A 111 4.46 -11.99 26.77
CA ASN A 111 3.53 -11.60 27.82
C ASN A 111 2.12 -11.25 27.34
N VAL A 112 1.91 -10.95 26.05
CA VAL A 112 0.62 -10.50 25.51
C VAL A 112 -0.54 -11.45 25.85
N ALA A 113 -0.34 -12.77 25.82
CA ALA A 113 -1.36 -13.74 26.19
C ALA A 113 -1.80 -13.58 27.66
N LYS A 114 -0.86 -13.36 28.58
CA LYS A 114 -1.15 -13.13 30.02
C LYS A 114 -1.90 -11.82 30.24
N PHE A 115 -1.56 -10.78 29.47
CA PHE A 115 -2.26 -9.50 29.54
C PHE A 115 -3.67 -9.58 28.93
N HIS A 116 -3.84 -10.34 27.86
CA HIS A 116 -5.15 -10.62 27.26
C HIS A 116 -6.04 -11.40 28.22
N GLU A 117 -5.52 -12.44 28.88
CA GLU A 117 -6.27 -13.21 29.88
C GLU A 117 -6.74 -12.34 31.06
N LYS A 118 -5.90 -11.41 31.53
CA LYS A 118 -6.27 -10.47 32.59
C LYS A 118 -7.25 -9.38 32.13
N LYS A 119 -7.22 -9.03 30.84
CA LYS A 119 -8.04 -7.95 30.26
C LYS A 119 -8.65 -8.38 28.92
N PRO A 120 -9.56 -9.38 28.90
CA PRO A 120 -10.06 -9.99 27.68
C PRO A 120 -11.01 -9.08 26.89
N LYS A 121 -11.45 -7.97 27.49
CA LYS A 121 -12.32 -6.97 26.85
C LYS A 121 -11.56 -5.87 26.10
N LEU A 122 -10.24 -5.77 26.27
CA LEU A 122 -9.45 -4.74 25.60
C LEU A 122 -9.21 -5.12 24.14
N LYS A 123 -9.22 -4.11 23.26
CA LYS A 123 -8.85 -4.31 21.86
C LYS A 123 -7.34 -4.53 21.76
N GLN A 124 -6.90 -5.26 20.73
CA GLN A 124 -5.49 -5.61 20.51
C GLN A 124 -4.54 -4.40 20.54
N ARG A 125 -4.95 -3.27 19.96
CA ARG A 125 -4.17 -2.02 19.96
C ARG A 125 -3.97 -1.47 21.37
N GLU A 126 -5.03 -1.41 22.17
CA GLU A 126 -4.97 -0.94 23.56
C GLU A 126 -4.14 -1.89 24.44
N LEU A 127 -4.26 -3.19 24.17
CA LEU A 127 -3.46 -4.22 24.82
C LEU A 127 -1.97 -4.07 24.50
N MET A 128 -1.61 -3.81 23.24
CA MET A 128 -0.25 -3.49 22.81
C MET A 128 0.30 -2.27 23.56
N THR A 129 -0.43 -1.16 23.56
CA THR A 129 -0.02 0.06 24.26
C THR A 129 0.21 -0.21 25.76
N LEU A 130 -0.65 -1.00 26.40
CA LEU A 130 -0.50 -1.38 27.79
C LEU A 130 0.78 -2.18 28.03
N VAL A 131 1.01 -3.24 27.26
CA VAL A 131 2.18 -4.12 27.43
C VAL A 131 3.49 -3.38 27.17
N LEU A 132 3.52 -2.45 26.21
CA LEU A 132 4.68 -1.61 25.94
C LEU A 132 4.95 -0.60 27.08
N LYS A 133 3.90 -0.02 27.69
CA LYS A 133 4.03 0.82 28.88
C LYS A 133 4.61 0.04 30.06
N GLU A 134 4.15 -1.20 30.27
CA GLU A 134 4.68 -2.10 31.29
C GLU A 134 6.16 -2.42 31.03
N TYR A 135 6.54 -2.72 29.78
CA TYR A 135 7.95 -2.89 29.42
C TYR A 135 8.80 -1.65 29.75
N LYS A 136 8.30 -0.45 29.43
CA LYS A 136 8.98 0.82 29.76
C LYS A 136 9.10 1.03 31.27
N ALA A 137 8.18 0.51 32.08
CA ALA A 137 8.22 0.59 33.54
C ALA A 137 9.11 -0.49 34.20
N LEU A 138 9.52 -1.54 33.48
CA LEU A 138 10.32 -2.62 34.07
C LEU A 138 11.66 -2.15 34.65
N PRO A 139 12.13 -2.79 35.74
CA PRO A 139 13.47 -2.58 36.28
C PRO A 139 14.57 -2.83 35.24
N ARG A 140 15.70 -2.14 35.40
CA ARG A 140 16.86 -2.27 34.50
C ARG A 140 17.35 -3.70 34.39
N GLU A 141 17.32 -4.46 35.48
CA GLU A 141 17.76 -5.87 35.52
C GLU A 141 16.88 -6.79 34.66
N GLU A 142 15.56 -6.56 34.65
CA GLU A 142 14.66 -7.35 33.81
C GLU A 142 14.77 -6.96 32.34
N LYS A 143 14.88 -5.67 32.04
CA LYS A 143 15.15 -5.18 30.68
C LYS A 143 16.47 -5.74 30.14
N ALA A 144 17.51 -5.84 30.98
CA ALA A 144 18.81 -6.36 30.60
C ALA A 144 18.74 -7.81 30.08
N LYS A 145 17.81 -8.63 30.59
CA LYS A 145 17.57 -9.99 30.07
C LYS A 145 17.16 -9.97 28.60
N TYR A 146 16.22 -9.09 28.24
CA TYR A 146 15.75 -8.93 26.86
C TYR A 146 16.80 -8.28 25.96
N VAL A 147 17.57 -7.32 26.47
CA VAL A 147 18.69 -6.71 25.72
C VAL A 147 19.76 -7.74 25.39
N LYS A 148 20.16 -8.58 26.36
CA LYS A 148 21.13 -9.66 26.15
C LYS A 148 20.63 -10.69 25.14
N LYS A 149 19.34 -11.08 25.24
CA LYS A 149 18.70 -11.99 24.27
C LYS A 149 18.67 -11.39 22.86
N TYR A 150 18.40 -10.09 22.75
CA TYR A 150 18.46 -9.38 21.47
C TYR A 150 19.87 -9.37 20.88
N GLN A 151 20.90 -9.09 21.67
CA GLN A 151 22.29 -9.13 21.19
C GLN A 151 22.68 -10.49 20.63
N LEU A 152 22.38 -11.58 21.36
CA LEU A 152 22.67 -12.94 20.91
C LEU A 152 21.94 -13.28 19.60
N THR A 153 20.64 -13.01 19.54
CA THR A 153 19.84 -13.29 18.32
C THR A 153 20.25 -12.40 17.14
N LYS A 154 20.75 -11.19 17.39
CA LYS A 154 21.32 -10.32 16.38
C LYS A 154 22.60 -10.90 15.78
N GLU A 155 23.50 -11.42 16.61
CA GLU A 155 24.72 -12.10 16.13
C GLU A 155 24.39 -13.36 15.29
N GLU A 156 23.39 -14.14 15.71
CA GLU A 156 22.91 -15.30 14.94
C GLU A 156 22.29 -14.89 13.60
N TYR A 157 21.52 -13.80 13.59
CA TYR A 157 20.96 -13.21 12.37
C TYR A 157 22.06 -12.73 11.43
N GLU A 158 23.08 -12.03 11.93
CA GLU A 158 24.21 -11.55 11.13
C GLU A 158 24.97 -12.70 10.46
N LYS A 159 25.26 -13.78 11.20
CA LYS A 159 25.87 -15.01 10.66
C LYS A 159 24.98 -15.69 9.62
N SER A 160 23.67 -15.72 9.84
CA SER A 160 22.72 -16.32 8.89
C SER A 160 22.62 -15.48 7.62
N MET A 161 22.65 -14.15 7.74
CA MET A 161 22.68 -13.20 6.64
C MET A 161 23.99 -13.28 5.85
N GLU A 162 25.11 -13.55 6.50
CA GLU A 162 26.40 -13.77 5.84
C GLU A 162 26.37 -15.04 4.98
N LYS A 163 25.94 -16.18 5.54
CA LYS A 163 25.74 -17.42 4.78
C LYS A 163 24.76 -17.24 3.61
N PHE A 164 23.69 -16.47 3.84
CA PHE A 164 22.76 -16.13 2.78
C PHE A 164 23.47 -15.35 1.67
N ARG A 165 24.28 -14.35 1.99
CA ARG A 165 25.05 -13.62 0.96
C ARG A 165 26.01 -14.52 0.20
N GLU A 166 26.78 -15.36 0.89
CA GLU A 166 27.72 -16.33 0.28
C GLU A 166 27.02 -17.32 -0.66
N GLN A 167 25.83 -17.81 -0.28
CA GLN A 167 25.04 -18.76 -1.08
C GLN A 167 24.55 -18.15 -2.40
N TYR A 168 24.44 -16.82 -2.48
CA TYR A 168 23.89 -16.09 -3.62
C TYR A 168 24.91 -15.11 -4.25
N GLU A 169 26.22 -15.34 -4.03
CA GLU A 169 27.30 -14.39 -4.33
C GLU A 169 27.75 -14.32 -5.81
N ASP A 170 27.14 -15.11 -6.70
CA ASP A 170 27.41 -15.04 -8.16
C ASP A 170 26.44 -14.10 -8.92
N ALA A 171 25.58 -13.38 -8.20
CA ALA A 171 24.72 -12.38 -8.80
C ALA A 171 25.52 -11.08 -9.02
N PRO A 172 25.64 -10.57 -10.28
CA PRO A 172 26.28 -9.30 -10.52
C PRO A 172 25.59 -8.24 -9.67
N VAL A 173 26.38 -7.48 -8.90
CA VAL A 173 25.91 -6.32 -8.15
C VAL A 173 25.39 -5.29 -9.16
N HIS A 174 24.14 -5.43 -9.61
CA HIS A 174 23.39 -4.34 -10.22
C HIS A 174 22.80 -3.39 -9.15
N GLY A 175 23.23 -3.54 -7.90
CA GLY A 175 23.02 -2.60 -6.80
C GLY A 175 23.93 -1.37 -6.79
N GLU A 176 24.92 -1.24 -7.68
CA GLU A 176 25.82 -0.07 -7.71
C GLU A 176 25.16 1.23 -8.20
N LYS A 177 23.92 1.20 -8.66
CA LYS A 177 23.13 2.44 -8.85
C LYS A 177 22.42 2.94 -7.59
N ARG A 178 22.68 2.38 -6.40
CA ARG A 178 22.10 2.87 -5.12
C ARG A 178 23.11 3.18 -4.01
N LYS A 179 24.42 3.23 -4.30
CA LYS A 179 25.44 3.57 -3.30
C LYS A 179 25.70 5.08 -3.09
N ASN A 180 24.94 5.98 -3.73
CA ASN A 180 25.00 7.43 -3.46
C ASN A 180 23.82 7.98 -2.63
N VAL A 181 23.10 7.13 -1.88
CA VAL A 181 21.99 7.60 -1.02
C VAL A 181 22.17 7.21 0.46
N SER A 182 23.23 6.49 0.82
CA SER A 182 23.41 5.99 2.19
C SER A 182 24.03 7.00 3.17
N GLU A 183 24.45 8.19 2.73
CA GLU A 183 25.08 9.17 3.62
C GLU A 183 24.13 10.24 4.17
N HIS A 184 22.80 10.10 3.99
CA HIS A 184 21.81 11.02 4.58
C HIS A 184 20.67 10.34 5.34
N ILE A 185 20.77 9.04 5.64
CA ILE A 185 19.81 8.36 6.53
C ILE A 185 20.29 8.45 7.99
N GLN A 186 20.53 9.67 8.42
CA GLN A 186 20.37 10.12 9.79
C GLN A 186 19.56 11.41 9.70
N ASN A 187 18.27 11.30 9.37
CA ASN A 187 17.23 12.28 9.68
C ASN A 187 15.89 11.82 9.10
N GLY A 188 14.95 11.50 9.99
CA GLY A 188 13.52 11.69 9.78
C GLY A 188 12.79 10.73 8.84
N ASN A 189 11.84 10.00 9.42
CA ASN A 189 10.65 9.53 8.71
C ASN A 189 10.10 10.65 7.81
N LYS A 190 10.07 10.42 6.49
CA LYS A 190 9.03 10.98 5.63
C LYS A 190 8.60 9.92 4.63
N ARG A 191 7.38 9.43 4.86
CA ARG A 191 6.46 9.04 3.78
C ARG A 191 6.30 10.28 2.88
N GLN A 192 7.24 10.50 1.95
CA GLN A 192 6.95 11.37 0.82
C GLN A 192 6.08 10.55 -0.13
N ALA A 193 4.78 10.59 0.16
CA ALA A 193 3.77 10.51 -0.88
C ALA A 193 4.19 11.43 -2.04
N LYS A 194 3.66 11.16 -3.23
CA LYS A 194 3.69 12.09 -4.37
C LYS A 194 2.91 13.36 -4.03
N SER A 195 3.29 14.12 -3.00
CA SER A 195 2.87 15.50 -2.84
C SER A 195 3.81 16.32 -3.71
N GLY A 196 3.28 16.86 -4.81
CA GLY A 196 3.98 17.94 -5.50
C GLY A 196 4.35 18.98 -4.44
N LYS A 197 5.66 19.30 -4.31
CA LYS A 197 6.18 20.22 -3.30
C LYS A 197 5.24 21.43 -3.21
N THR A 198 4.46 21.52 -2.14
CA THR A 198 3.59 22.66 -1.87
C THR A 198 4.48 23.76 -1.35
N PHE A 199 4.55 24.87 -2.07
CA PHE A 199 5.40 25.99 -1.68
C PHE A 199 4.74 26.74 -0.51
N PRO A 200 5.51 27.32 0.43
CA PRO A 200 4.94 28.10 1.52
C PRO A 200 4.04 29.24 1.01
N GLY A 201 2.81 29.29 1.51
CA GLY A 201 1.80 30.26 1.09
C GLY A 201 1.11 29.97 -0.25
N GLU A 202 1.44 28.87 -0.92
CA GLU A 202 0.77 28.44 -2.15
C GLU A 202 -0.71 28.13 -1.87
N PRO A 203 -1.65 28.70 -2.65
CA PRO A 203 -3.07 28.37 -2.51
C PRO A 203 -3.33 26.87 -2.66
N LYS A 204 -4.20 26.31 -1.80
CA LYS A 204 -4.64 24.92 -1.92
C LYS A 204 -5.57 24.74 -3.12
N MET A 205 -5.38 23.64 -3.85
CA MET A 205 -6.20 23.28 -5.01
C MET A 205 -7.61 22.88 -4.54
N PRO A 206 -8.69 23.38 -5.17
CA PRO A 206 -10.05 22.96 -4.84
C PRO A 206 -10.35 21.55 -5.38
N PRO A 207 -11.41 20.89 -4.87
CA PRO A 207 -11.85 19.58 -5.37
C PRO A 207 -12.15 19.65 -6.87
N ARG A 208 -11.69 18.65 -7.64
CA ARG A 208 -11.82 18.60 -9.10
C ARG A 208 -13.19 18.13 -9.60
N ALA A 209 -13.98 17.52 -8.72
CA ALA A 209 -15.22 16.88 -9.07
C ALA A 209 -16.38 17.35 -8.19
N ALA A 210 -17.55 17.50 -8.82
CA ALA A 210 -18.76 18.03 -8.19
C ALA A 210 -19.24 17.18 -7.01
N ASN A 211 -19.09 15.85 -7.10
CA ASN A 211 -19.42 14.89 -6.03
C ASN A 211 -18.61 15.15 -4.76
N LEU A 212 -17.33 15.52 -4.87
CA LEU A 212 -16.48 15.80 -3.71
C LEU A 212 -16.92 17.07 -2.98
N ILE A 213 -17.44 18.07 -3.70
CA ILE A 213 -18.00 19.28 -3.08
C ILE A 213 -19.26 18.94 -2.29
N PHE A 214 -20.15 18.15 -2.88
CA PHE A 214 -21.32 17.62 -2.21
C PHE A 214 -20.94 16.83 -0.95
N TYR A 215 -19.93 15.95 -1.06
CA TYR A 215 -19.42 15.15 0.05
C TYR A 215 -18.95 16.01 1.22
N LYS A 216 -18.09 17.00 0.94
CA LYS A 216 -17.57 17.94 1.95
C LYS A 216 -18.68 18.79 2.57
N GLU A 217 -19.69 19.17 1.81
CA GLU A 217 -20.85 19.90 2.33
C GLU A 217 -21.67 19.03 3.30
N ARG A 218 -21.92 17.77 2.94
CA ARG A 218 -22.65 16.80 3.78
C ARG A 218 -21.89 16.50 5.07
N LEU A 219 -20.58 16.29 4.97
CA LEU A 219 -19.70 16.10 6.12
C LEU A 219 -19.75 17.28 7.09
N LYS A 220 -19.73 18.53 6.61
CA LYS A 220 -19.80 19.72 7.48
C LYS A 220 -21.15 19.90 8.16
N LYS A 221 -22.23 19.39 7.56
CA LYS A 221 -23.60 19.49 8.09
C LYS A 221 -23.89 18.44 9.16
N THR A 222 -23.26 17.27 9.07
CA THR A 222 -23.33 16.24 10.09
C THR A 222 -22.28 16.55 11.15
N ASN A 223 -22.69 16.78 12.40
CA ASN A 223 -21.73 17.11 13.46
C ASN A 223 -20.64 16.01 13.55
N ASN A 224 -19.36 16.41 13.61
CA ASN A 224 -18.14 15.57 13.45
C ASN A 224 -17.99 14.37 14.42
N SER A 225 -18.99 14.09 15.26
CA SER A 225 -18.99 13.02 16.26
C SER A 225 -19.85 11.81 15.90
N ILE A 226 -20.79 11.90 14.95
CA ILE A 226 -21.59 10.73 14.55
C ILE A 226 -20.76 9.96 13.52
N ALA A 227 -20.01 9.00 14.05
CA ALA A 227 -19.31 7.91 13.40
C ALA A 227 -19.12 8.07 11.88
N ARG A 228 -17.87 8.38 11.49
CA ARG A 228 -17.33 8.13 10.15
C ARG A 228 -17.29 6.60 9.94
N THR A 229 -18.45 5.98 9.82
CA THR A 229 -18.61 4.57 9.48
C THR A 229 -18.67 4.44 7.97
N SER A 230 -18.14 3.33 7.45
CA SER A 230 -18.24 2.95 6.02
C SER A 230 -19.69 3.00 5.49
N GLU A 231 -20.68 2.76 6.36
CA GLU A 231 -22.10 2.93 6.05
C GLU A 231 -22.52 4.37 5.78
N TYR A 232 -21.98 5.34 6.52
CA TYR A 232 -22.26 6.76 6.30
C TYR A 232 -21.70 7.22 4.95
N ASP A 233 -20.48 6.78 4.63
CA ASP A 233 -19.83 7.08 3.36
C ASP A 233 -20.59 6.47 2.17
N SER A 234 -21.02 5.21 2.30
CA SER A 234 -21.88 4.53 1.32
C SER A 234 -23.22 5.25 1.13
N ASN A 235 -23.84 5.71 2.22
CA ASN A 235 -25.09 6.47 2.15
C ASN A 235 -24.92 7.80 1.40
N ILE A 236 -23.85 8.56 1.63
CA ILE A 236 -23.60 9.80 0.88
C ILE A 236 -23.39 9.49 -0.61
N HIS A 237 -22.69 8.39 -0.93
CA HIS A 237 -22.49 7.97 -2.32
C HIS A 237 -23.82 7.67 -3.02
N HIS A 238 -24.73 6.93 -2.38
CA HIS A 238 -26.08 6.70 -2.91
C HIS A 238 -26.86 8.01 -3.09
N MET A 239 -26.81 8.91 -2.11
CA MET A 239 -27.46 10.22 -2.20
C MET A 239 -26.93 11.06 -3.38
N TRP A 240 -25.64 10.96 -3.70
CA TRP A 240 -25.08 11.62 -4.88
C TRP A 240 -25.59 10.99 -6.18
N LYS A 241 -25.66 9.65 -6.25
CA LYS A 241 -26.20 8.95 -7.42
C LYS A 241 -27.64 9.36 -7.70
N ASP A 242 -28.47 9.42 -6.67
CA ASP A 242 -29.90 9.77 -6.76
C ASP A 242 -30.17 11.28 -6.91
N LEU A 243 -29.14 12.11 -6.80
CA LEU A 243 -29.28 13.56 -6.87
C LEU A 243 -29.78 14.00 -8.26
N PRO A 244 -30.82 14.85 -8.37
CA PRO A 244 -31.31 15.35 -9.65
C PRO A 244 -30.22 16.06 -10.46
N ASN A 245 -30.25 15.92 -11.78
CA ASN A 245 -29.28 16.55 -12.68
C ASN A 245 -29.16 18.06 -12.46
N ARG A 246 -30.28 18.75 -12.18
CA ARG A 246 -30.29 20.18 -11.85
C ARG A 246 -29.44 20.53 -10.64
N GLU A 247 -29.37 19.66 -9.63
CA GLU A 247 -28.55 19.87 -8.44
C GLU A 247 -27.10 19.48 -8.67
N LYS A 248 -26.85 18.38 -9.39
CA LYS A 248 -25.50 18.01 -9.86
C LYS A 248 -24.87 19.15 -10.67
N GLU A 249 -25.64 19.84 -11.51
CA GLU A 249 -25.19 20.99 -12.30
C GLU A 249 -24.76 22.16 -11.41
N ARG A 250 -25.50 22.47 -10.34
CA ARG A 250 -25.08 23.49 -9.36
C ARG A 250 -23.74 23.16 -8.72
N TYR A 251 -23.48 21.88 -8.44
CA TYR A 251 -22.18 21.47 -7.88
C TYR A 251 -21.04 21.57 -8.90
N LYS A 252 -21.32 21.38 -10.20
CA LYS A 252 -20.34 21.67 -11.27
C LYS A 252 -20.05 23.16 -11.35
N GLU A 253 -21.08 24.02 -11.36
CA GLU A 253 -20.90 25.47 -11.34
C GLU A 253 -20.08 25.94 -10.12
N GLN A 254 -20.32 25.35 -8.94
CA GLN A 254 -19.52 25.60 -7.74
C GLN A 254 -18.06 25.19 -7.91
N CYS A 255 -17.81 24.05 -8.57
CA CYS A 255 -16.46 23.58 -8.90
C CYS A 255 -15.74 24.63 -9.76
N ASP A 256 -16.38 25.08 -10.84
CA ASP A 256 -15.81 26.05 -11.77
C ASP A 256 -15.52 27.39 -11.08
N ASP A 257 -16.42 27.86 -10.23
CA ASP A 257 -16.25 29.07 -9.46
C ASP A 257 -15.09 28.96 -8.45
N LEU A 258 -14.94 27.80 -7.80
CA LEU A 258 -13.81 27.53 -6.91
C LEU A 258 -12.49 27.50 -7.67
N PHE A 259 -12.44 26.87 -8.85
CA PHE A 259 -11.25 26.88 -9.70
C PHE A 259 -10.90 28.27 -10.20
N ARG A 260 -11.91 29.08 -10.58
CA ARG A 260 -11.70 30.48 -10.99
C ARG A 260 -11.11 31.31 -9.85
N LYS A 261 -11.61 31.14 -8.62
CA LYS A 261 -11.06 31.79 -7.42
C LYS A 261 -9.64 31.31 -7.12
N TYR A 262 -9.39 30.00 -7.24
CA TYR A 262 -8.08 29.40 -7.04
C TYR A 262 -7.05 29.93 -8.03
N SER A 263 -7.35 29.94 -9.33
CA SER A 263 -6.45 30.44 -10.37
C SER A 263 -6.03 31.88 -10.11
N LYS A 264 -6.98 32.77 -9.77
CA LYS A 264 -6.65 34.17 -9.39
C LYS A 264 -5.72 34.25 -8.17
N LYS A 265 -6.00 33.45 -7.13
CA LYS A 265 -5.14 33.41 -5.93
C LYS A 265 -3.75 32.89 -6.28
N LEU A 266 -3.66 31.86 -7.11
CA LEU A 266 -2.40 31.26 -7.53
C LEU A 266 -1.57 32.23 -8.37
N GLN A 267 -2.19 32.94 -9.33
CA GLN A 267 -1.52 33.98 -10.11
C GLN A 267 -0.99 35.11 -9.22
N ASN A 268 -1.78 35.56 -8.24
CA ASN A 268 -1.35 36.62 -7.31
C ASN A 268 -0.18 36.17 -6.44
N TRP A 269 -0.24 34.95 -5.90
CA TRP A 269 0.86 34.35 -5.15
C TRP A 269 2.11 34.14 -6.03
N PHE A 270 1.94 33.67 -7.25
CA PHE A 270 3.07 33.44 -8.16
C PHE A 270 3.82 34.75 -8.47
N LYS A 271 3.11 35.88 -8.54
CA LYS A 271 3.70 37.22 -8.70
C LYS A 271 4.51 37.70 -7.49
N THR A 272 4.31 37.11 -6.29
CA THR A 272 5.13 37.47 -5.11
C THR A 272 6.49 36.77 -5.11
N LEU A 273 6.68 35.76 -5.95
CA LEU A 273 7.94 35.02 -6.08
C LEU A 273 8.95 35.76 -6.96
N THR A 274 10.25 35.53 -6.72
CA THR A 274 11.33 36.02 -7.58
C THR A 274 11.33 35.30 -8.93
N THR A 275 11.97 35.89 -9.95
CA THR A 275 12.05 35.28 -11.30
C THR A 275 12.68 33.88 -11.29
N ALA A 276 13.68 33.64 -10.44
CA ALA A 276 14.31 32.33 -10.30
C ALA A 276 13.38 31.29 -9.64
N GLU A 277 12.61 31.69 -8.64
CA GLU A 277 11.61 30.84 -7.98
C GLU A 277 10.42 30.54 -8.88
N GLN A 278 10.00 31.50 -9.70
CA GLN A 278 8.95 31.33 -10.70
C GLN A 278 9.32 30.26 -11.74
N GLU A 279 10.56 30.29 -12.24
CA GLU A 279 11.06 29.28 -13.19
C GLU A 279 11.16 27.90 -12.53
N GLY A 280 11.71 27.83 -11.31
CA GLY A 280 11.76 26.60 -10.53
C GLY A 280 10.37 26.01 -10.26
N TYR A 281 9.38 26.87 -9.99
CA TYR A 281 7.99 26.46 -9.78
C TYR A 281 7.37 25.87 -11.05
N ARG A 282 7.59 26.49 -12.22
CA ARG A 282 7.08 25.99 -13.51
C ARG A 282 7.64 24.60 -13.85
N ILE A 283 8.94 24.40 -13.64
CA ILE A 283 9.61 23.11 -13.87
C ILE A 283 9.07 22.03 -12.90
N CYS A 284 8.87 22.39 -11.64
CA CYS A 284 8.42 21.44 -10.61
C CYS A 284 6.90 21.16 -10.65
N ASN A 285 6.08 22.05 -11.22
CA ASN A 285 4.62 21.95 -11.22
C ASN A 285 4.00 22.18 -12.62
N PRO A 286 4.31 21.33 -13.63
CA PRO A 286 3.81 21.52 -14.99
C PRO A 286 2.27 21.50 -15.08
N SER A 287 1.61 20.67 -14.28
CA SER A 287 0.15 20.54 -14.26
C SER A 287 -0.58 21.78 -13.71
N LYS A 288 0.10 22.63 -12.94
CA LYS A 288 -0.45 23.87 -12.36
C LYS A 288 -0.19 25.10 -13.23
N CYS A 289 0.72 25.00 -14.19
CA CYS A 289 1.05 26.09 -15.11
C CYS A 289 -0.18 26.59 -15.89
N LYS A 290 -1.12 25.69 -16.22
CA LYS A 290 -2.39 26.05 -16.89
C LYS A 290 -3.27 27.04 -16.11
N TYR A 291 -3.04 27.21 -14.81
CA TYR A 291 -3.77 28.16 -13.97
C TYR A 291 -3.02 29.48 -13.75
N LEU A 292 -1.77 29.59 -14.24
CA LEU A 292 -0.94 30.79 -14.14
C LEU A 292 -1.10 31.75 -15.33
N ASP A 293 -1.55 31.25 -16.48
CA ASP A 293 -1.67 32.04 -17.71
C ASP A 293 -3.11 32.57 -17.91
N ASP A 294 -3.27 33.89 -17.90
CA ASP A 294 -4.56 34.60 -18.09
C ASP A 294 -5.18 34.38 -19.48
N LYS A 295 -4.42 33.86 -20.45
CA LYS A 295 -4.84 33.76 -21.85
C LYS A 295 -5.67 32.51 -22.19
N HIS A 296 -5.83 31.55 -21.26
CA HIS A 296 -6.50 30.28 -21.58
C HIS A 296 -7.99 30.21 -21.18
N PHE A 297 -8.51 31.17 -20.41
CA PHE A 297 -9.93 31.20 -20.07
C PHE A 297 -10.83 31.76 -21.20
N LYS A 298 -10.24 32.19 -22.32
CA LYS A 298 -10.98 32.73 -23.48
C LYS A 298 -11.07 31.78 -24.69
N THR A 299 -10.44 30.60 -24.65
CA THR A 299 -10.40 29.70 -25.83
C THR A 299 -11.08 28.35 -25.68
N ASN A 300 -11.58 27.98 -24.48
CA ASN A 300 -12.28 26.70 -24.30
C ASN A 300 -13.70 26.90 -23.75
N ASN A 301 -14.51 27.71 -24.46
CA ASN A 301 -15.97 27.68 -24.33
C ASN A 301 -16.61 26.78 -25.39
N THR A 302 -15.84 25.85 -25.98
CA THR A 302 -16.24 25.11 -27.20
C THR A 302 -16.19 23.58 -27.07
N ASP A 303 -15.64 22.98 -26.01
CA ASP A 303 -15.55 21.50 -25.92
C ASP A 303 -16.34 20.88 -24.76
N MET A 304 -17.38 21.55 -24.26
CA MET A 304 -18.34 20.96 -23.31
C MET A 304 -19.79 21.43 -23.55
N ASN A 305 -20.19 21.70 -24.80
CA ASN A 305 -21.61 21.72 -25.17
C ASN A 305 -21.85 21.58 -26.69
N THR A 306 -22.12 20.37 -27.17
CA THR A 306 -23.14 20.13 -28.22
C THR A 306 -23.74 18.75 -28.02
N ILE A 307 -24.92 18.73 -27.40
CA ILE A 307 -25.98 17.81 -27.79
C ILE A 307 -26.56 18.38 -29.08
N SER A 308 -26.53 17.61 -30.17
CA SER A 308 -27.37 17.86 -31.33
C SER A 308 -28.17 16.58 -31.60
N ASP A 309 -29.43 16.67 -31.22
CA ASP A 309 -30.55 15.81 -31.53
C ASP A 309 -31.09 16.17 -32.92
N SER A 310 -31.05 15.22 -33.87
CA SER A 310 -31.92 15.16 -35.06
C SER A 310 -31.85 13.78 -35.75
N GLU A 311 -32.87 12.96 -35.48
CA GLU A 311 -33.61 11.99 -36.32
C GLU A 311 -32.91 11.12 -37.41
N ASP A 312 -33.21 9.82 -37.31
CA ASP A 312 -33.30 8.73 -38.31
C ASP A 312 -32.04 8.02 -38.87
N GLU A 313 -31.73 6.82 -38.35
CA GLU A 313 -31.93 5.53 -39.05
C GLU A 313 -31.75 4.33 -38.07
N ASP A 314 -32.67 3.37 -38.17
CA ASP A 314 -32.80 2.15 -37.35
C ASP A 314 -31.58 1.23 -37.38
N ILE A 315 -30.96 0.89 -36.24
CA ILE A 315 -30.24 -0.39 -36.08
C ILE A 315 -30.30 -0.90 -34.62
N GLU A 316 -30.58 -2.21 -34.51
CA GLU A 316 -30.94 -3.00 -33.34
C GLU A 316 -29.96 -3.01 -32.15
N TYR A 317 -30.57 -3.01 -30.96
CA TYR A 317 -30.24 -3.71 -29.72
C TYR A 317 -28.91 -4.50 -29.65
N SER A 318 -27.99 -4.08 -28.79
CA SER A 318 -27.35 -5.00 -27.84
C SER A 318 -26.76 -4.26 -26.64
N SER A 319 -27.29 -4.60 -25.47
CA SER A 319 -26.80 -4.31 -24.13
C SER A 319 -25.37 -4.81 -23.91
N SER A 320 -24.48 -3.96 -23.36
CA SER A 320 -23.45 -4.40 -22.39
C SER A 320 -22.93 -3.20 -21.61
N ASP A 321 -23.45 -3.09 -20.38
CA ASP A 321 -23.08 -2.17 -19.31
C ASP A 321 -21.88 -2.76 -18.55
N GLU A 322 -20.72 -2.13 -18.65
CA GLU A 322 -19.59 -2.34 -17.71
C GLU A 322 -18.97 -0.97 -17.41
N GLY A 323 -19.41 -0.36 -16.30
CA GLY A 323 -18.83 0.85 -15.73
C GLY A 323 -17.61 0.52 -14.89
N GLU A 324 -16.45 1.09 -15.25
CA GLU A 324 -15.21 1.04 -14.47
C GLU A 324 -15.27 2.00 -13.27
N ASP A 325 -15.09 1.44 -12.08
CA ASP A 325 -15.02 2.13 -10.80
C ASP A 325 -13.64 2.79 -10.58
N GLU A 326 -13.57 4.13 -10.56
CA GLU A 326 -12.43 4.90 -10.06
C GLU A 326 -12.71 5.38 -8.61
N GLU A 327 -12.31 4.57 -7.63
CA GLU A 327 -12.29 4.93 -6.20
C GLU A 327 -11.08 5.82 -5.89
N GLY A 328 -11.31 7.14 -5.78
CA GLY A 328 -10.34 8.11 -5.31
C GLY A 328 -10.58 8.50 -3.85
N GLU A 329 -9.90 7.83 -2.92
CA GLU A 329 -9.85 8.23 -1.50
C GLU A 329 -8.89 9.43 -1.33
N GLU A 330 -9.43 10.62 -1.02
CA GLU A 330 -8.64 11.76 -0.53
C GLU A 330 -8.75 11.84 0.99
N GLU A 331 -7.71 11.37 1.70
CA GLU A 331 -7.56 11.51 3.15
C GLU A 331 -7.26 12.98 3.52
N GLU A 332 -8.10 13.59 4.35
CA GLU A 332 -7.85 14.88 5.01
C GLU A 332 -6.97 14.63 6.26
N GLU A 333 -5.76 15.20 6.27
CA GLU A 333 -4.88 15.27 7.46
C GLU A 333 -5.45 16.28 8.48
N ASP A 334 -6.08 15.77 9.53
CA ASP A 334 -6.16 16.44 10.83
C ASP A 334 -4.95 15.96 11.65
N GLY A 335 -4.12 16.91 12.09
CA GLY A 335 -2.87 16.63 12.80
C GLY A 335 -3.06 16.24 14.26
N ASP A 336 -2.16 15.39 14.74
CA ASP A 336 -1.60 15.45 16.09
C ASP A 336 -0.25 14.71 16.06
N ASP A 337 0.83 15.45 16.31
CA ASP A 337 2.18 14.91 16.51
C ASP A 337 2.20 14.16 17.86
N ASP A 338 1.99 12.85 17.83
CA ASP A 338 2.47 11.95 18.87
C ASP A 338 3.30 10.86 18.18
N ASP A 339 4.57 10.74 18.62
CA ASP A 339 5.57 9.78 18.15
C ASP A 339 5.08 8.33 18.29
N ASP A 340 4.35 7.84 17.29
CA ASP A 340 4.00 6.42 17.15
C ASP A 340 5.15 5.71 16.41
N ASP A 341 6.04 5.09 17.19
CA ASP A 341 6.95 4.05 16.74
C ASP A 341 6.16 3.01 15.91
N ASP A 342 6.47 2.88 14.61
CA ASP A 342 5.91 1.87 13.69
C ASP A 342 6.25 0.44 14.18
N ILE A 343 5.48 -0.05 15.15
CA ILE A 343 5.56 -1.41 15.67
C ILE A 343 4.62 -2.27 14.84
N ILE A 344 5.23 -3.05 13.93
CA ILE A 344 4.60 -4.12 13.15
C ILE A 344 3.63 -4.91 14.04
N MET A 345 2.33 -4.87 13.69
CA MET A 345 1.30 -5.72 14.29
C MET A 345 1.67 -7.19 14.01
N PHE A 346 2.20 -7.87 15.03
CA PHE A 346 2.47 -9.29 14.96
C PHE A 346 1.15 -10.06 15.10
N GLU A 347 0.79 -10.82 14.06
CA GLU A 347 -0.27 -11.83 14.14
C GLU A 347 0.12 -12.87 15.22
N ILE A 348 -0.71 -12.98 16.24
CA ILE A 348 -0.68 -14.06 17.23
C ILE A 348 -1.57 -15.16 16.64
N TYR A 349 -0.98 -16.31 16.30
CA TYR A 349 -1.73 -17.53 16.02
C TYR A 349 -2.19 -18.18 17.31
#